data_AF-A0A6I9RP56-F1
#
_entry.id   AF-A0A6I9RP56-F1
#
_cell.length_a   1.000
_cell.length_b   1.000
_cell.length_c   1.000
_cell.angle_alpha   90.00
_cell.angle_beta   90.00
_cell.angle_gamma   90.00
#
_symmetry.space_group_name_H-M   'P 1'
#
loop_
_entity.id
_entity.type
_entity.pdbx_description
1 polymer ?
#
loop_
_entity_poly.entity_id
_entity_poly.type
_entity_poly.pdbx_seq_one_letter_code
_entity_poly.pdbx_strand_id
1 'polypeptide(L)' 'MSGFGGAFWGTRALEIVKRNNSPGLLWKRIKLTTTRKANAKKRLRRVWQNEAVFRVCSEPPSAKISNSATAVKGGHK' A
#
# COMPACT_ATOMS: atom_id res chain seq x y z
N MET A 1 -31.50 48.84 38.42
CA MET A 1 -30.58 48.58 37.30
C MET A 1 -30.50 47.09 37.04
N SER A 2 -31.13 46.62 35.96
CA SER A 2 -30.92 45.27 35.41
C SER A 2 -29.57 45.24 34.70
N GLY A 3 -28.85 44.11 34.72
CA GLY A 3 -27.74 43.94 33.76
C GLY A 3 -26.58 43.01 34.09
N PHE A 4 -26.46 42.44 35.30
CA PHE A 4 -25.27 41.62 35.63
C PHE A 4 -25.47 40.09 35.57
N GLY A 5 -26.67 39.59 35.25
CA GLY A 5 -26.97 38.15 35.22
C GLY A 5 -26.69 37.42 33.89
N GLY A 6 -26.37 38.15 32.81
CA GLY A 6 -26.24 37.57 31.46
C GLY A 6 -24.81 37.37 30.95
N ALA A 7 -23.81 38.06 31.53
CA ALA A 7 -22.44 38.08 31.02
C ALA A 7 -21.63 36.81 31.33
N PHE A 8 -22.03 36.04 32.34
CA PHE A 8 -21.31 34.83 32.77
C PHE A 8 -21.78 33.53 32.08
N TRP A 9 -22.86 33.59 31.27
CA TRP A 9 -23.35 32.41 30.54
C TRP A 9 -22.75 32.30 29.13
N GLY A 10 -22.38 33.42 28.50
CA GLY A 10 -21.76 33.44 27.17
C GLY A 10 -20.28 33.04 27.15
N THR A 11 -19.55 33.25 28.25
CA THR A 11 -18.11 32.91 28.32
C THR A 11 -17.88 31.40 28.41
N ARG A 12 -18.76 30.68 29.12
CA ARG A 12 -18.63 29.23 29.31
C ARG A 12 -18.92 28.45 28.03
N ALA A 13 -19.85 28.92 27.18
CA ALA A 13 -20.12 28.31 25.88
C ALA A 13 -18.91 28.42 24.93
N LEU A 14 -18.25 29.58 24.89
CA LEU A 14 -17.01 29.76 24.14
C LEU A 14 -15.84 28.98 24.75
N GLU A 15 -15.81 28.78 26.06
CA GLU A 15 -14.81 27.94 26.73
C GLU A 15 -15.01 26.45 26.43
N ILE A 16 -16.26 25.98 26.33
CA ILE A 16 -16.62 24.62 25.89
C ILE A 16 -16.27 24.43 24.40
N VAL A 17 -16.51 25.45 23.56
CA VAL A 17 -16.16 25.41 22.13
C VAL A 17 -14.64 25.50 21.90
N LYS A 18 -13.90 26.19 22.78
CA LYS A 18 -12.43 26.37 22.69
C LYS A 18 -11.61 25.27 23.37
N ARG A 19 -12.24 24.43 24.21
CA ARG A 19 -11.63 23.18 24.74
C ARG A 19 -11.84 21.99 23.82
N ASN A 20 -12.07 22.19 22.52
CA ASN A 20 -11.86 21.14 21.55
C ASN A 20 -10.36 20.97 21.25
N ASN A 21 -9.57 20.67 22.29
CA ASN A 21 -8.23 20.08 22.15
C ASN A 21 -8.34 18.57 21.81
N SER A 22 -9.51 18.11 21.36
CA SER A 22 -9.61 16.83 20.68
C SER A 22 -8.77 16.95 19.41
N PRO A 23 -7.80 16.06 19.15
CA PRO A 23 -7.04 16.11 17.90
C PRO A 23 -8.02 16.02 16.74
N GLY A 24 -8.27 17.15 16.08
CA GLY A 24 -9.13 17.25 14.90
C GLY A 24 -8.64 16.23 13.88
N LEU A 25 -9.53 15.31 13.49
CA LEU A 25 -9.23 14.11 12.71
C LEU A 25 -8.21 13.17 13.39
N LEU A 26 -8.72 12.10 14.01
CA LEU A 26 -7.88 11.07 14.61
C LEU A 26 -7.24 10.21 13.51
N TRP A 27 -5.97 10.44 13.21
CA TRP A 27 -5.20 9.61 12.28
C TRP A 27 -4.99 8.22 12.87
N LYS A 28 -5.87 7.29 12.51
CA LYS A 28 -5.85 5.92 13.04
C LYS A 28 -4.58 5.21 12.57
N ARG A 29 -3.66 4.95 13.50
CA ARG A 29 -2.49 4.10 13.26
C ARG A 29 -2.93 2.63 13.20
N ILE A 30 -3.01 2.09 12.00
CA ILE A 30 -3.39 0.68 11.78
C ILE A 30 -2.16 -0.20 12.05
N LYS A 31 -2.32 -1.20 12.92
CA LYS A 31 -1.26 -2.17 13.21
C LYS A 31 -0.93 -3.00 11.97
N LEU A 32 0.32 -3.46 11.89
CA LEU A 32 0.75 -4.39 10.84
C LEU A 32 0.20 -5.80 11.13
N THR A 33 -1.03 -6.05 10.67
CA THR A 33 -1.68 -7.37 10.79
C THR A 33 -1.08 -8.40 9.85
N THR A 34 -1.35 -9.68 10.12
CA THR A 34 -0.85 -10.83 9.34
C THR A 34 -1.22 -10.72 7.85
N THR A 35 -2.46 -10.37 7.52
CA THR A 35 -2.90 -10.17 6.12
C THR A 35 -2.12 -9.07 5.42
N ARG A 36 -1.83 -7.97 6.12
CA ARG A 36 -1.03 -6.86 5.56
C ARG A 36 0.41 -7.29 5.31
N LYS A 37 1.01 -8.10 6.21
CA LYS A 37 2.34 -8.70 5.99
C LYS A 37 2.35 -9.62 4.76
N ALA A 38 1.31 -10.43 4.57
CA ALA A 38 1.20 -11.30 3.39
C ALA A 38 1.12 -10.49 2.08
N ASN A 39 0.41 -9.36 2.08
CA ASN A 39 0.38 -8.46 0.91
C ASN A 39 1.75 -7.84 0.62
N ALA A 40 2.48 -7.41 1.66
CA ALA A 40 3.84 -6.91 1.52
C ALA A 40 4.77 -7.98 0.89
N LYS A 41 4.71 -9.23 1.37
CA LYS A 41 5.47 -10.35 0.77
C LYS A 41 5.11 -10.61 -0.69
N LYS A 42 3.85 -10.44 -1.08
CA LYS A 42 3.42 -10.54 -2.50
C LYS A 42 4.02 -9.40 -3.34
N ARG A 43 4.03 -8.16 -2.84
CA ARG A 43 4.63 -7.02 -3.54
C ARG A 43 6.14 -7.20 -3.74
N LEU A 44 6.86 -7.62 -2.70
CA LEU A 44 8.29 -7.89 -2.79
C LEU A 44 8.63 -8.94 -3.85
N ARG A 45 7.88 -10.06 -3.89
CA ARG A 45 8.07 -11.09 -4.92
C ARG A 45 7.84 -10.57 -6.34
N ARG A 46 6.83 -9.71 -6.55
CA ARG A 46 6.58 -9.09 -7.86
C ARG A 46 7.73 -8.20 -8.29
N VAL A 47 8.26 -7.38 -7.37
CA VAL A 47 9.41 -6.51 -7.66
C VAL A 47 10.63 -7.35 -8.05
N TRP A 48 10.91 -8.43 -7.31
CA TRP A 48 12.00 -9.34 -7.66
C TRP A 48 11.84 -10.00 -9.03
N GLN A 49 10.63 -10.44 -9.38
CA GLN A 49 10.37 -11.00 -10.71
C GLN A 49 10.56 -9.94 -11.80
N ASN A 50 10.06 -8.73 -11.60
CA ASN A 50 10.24 -7.63 -12.55
C ASN A 50 11.72 -7.29 -12.72
N GLU A 51 12.46 -7.18 -11.61
CA GLU A 51 13.91 -6.94 -11.65
C GLU A 51 14.66 -8.07 -12.36
N ALA A 52 14.30 -9.33 -12.13
CA ALA A 52 14.91 -10.46 -12.82
C ALA A 52 14.65 -10.40 -14.34
N VAL A 53 13.43 -10.06 -14.75
CA VAL A 53 13.10 -9.89 -16.17
C VAL A 53 13.89 -8.73 -16.79
N PHE A 54 13.93 -7.57 -16.14
CA PHE A 54 14.70 -6.43 -16.66
C PHE A 54 16.20 -6.72 -16.75
N ARG A 55 16.78 -7.45 -15.78
CA ARG A 55 18.17 -7.90 -15.83
C ARG A 55 18.43 -8.84 -17.02
N VAL A 56 17.56 -9.82 -17.23
CA VAL A 56 17.65 -10.73 -18.38
C VAL A 56 17.53 -9.98 -19.71
N CYS A 57 16.65 -8.97 -19.79
CA CYS A 57 16.51 -8.14 -21.00
C CYS A 57 17.68 -7.17 -21.21
N SER A 58 18.44 -6.82 -20.16
CA SER A 58 19.61 -5.95 -20.26
C SER A 58 20.89 -6.66 -20.71
N GLU A 59 20.93 -7.99 -20.61
CA GLU A 59 21.98 -8.81 -21.21
C GLU A 59 21.63 -9.09 -22.68
N PRO A 60 22.58 -8.97 -23.63
CA PRO A 60 22.33 -9.39 -25.01
C PRO A 60 21.99 -10.90 -25.00
N PRO A 61 21.02 -11.36 -25.80
CA PRO A 61 20.56 -12.75 -25.76
C PRO A 61 21.75 -13.67 -26.02
N SER A 62 22.19 -14.39 -24.98
CA SER A 62 23.18 -15.45 -25.12
C SER A 62 22.60 -16.53 -26.02
N ALA A 63 23.21 -16.74 -27.19
CA ALA A 63 22.82 -17.74 -28.17
C ALA A 63 22.99 -19.15 -27.60
N LYS A 64 22.01 -19.63 -26.82
CA LYS A 64 21.90 -21.04 -26.40
C LYS A 64 20.45 -21.48 -26.41
N ILE A 65 19.94 -21.68 -27.62
CA ILE A 65 18.84 -22.63 -27.86
C ILE A 65 19.47 -23.81 -28.57
N SER A 66 19.89 -24.82 -27.81
CA SER A 66 20.28 -26.12 -28.35
C SER A 66 19.27 -27.17 -27.91
N ASN A 67 18.41 -27.51 -28.87
CA ASN A 67 17.90 -28.85 -29.17
C ASN A 67 17.11 -29.61 -28.10
N SER A 68 15.79 -29.72 -28.31
CA SER A 68 15.07 -31.01 -28.28
C SER A 68 13.61 -30.86 -28.72
N ALA A 69 13.36 -30.86 -30.03
CA ALA A 69 12.03 -31.15 -30.59
C ALA A 69 12.09 -31.58 -32.07
N THR A 70 12.77 -32.69 -32.36
CA THR A 70 12.58 -33.40 -33.63
C THR A 70 12.59 -34.90 -33.39
N ALA A 71 11.42 -35.52 -33.21
CA ALA A 71 11.16 -36.93 -33.50
C ALA A 71 9.66 -37.27 -33.36
N VAL A 72 8.85 -36.93 -34.35
CA VAL A 72 7.66 -37.74 -34.71
C VAL A 72 7.76 -38.03 -36.20
N LYS A 73 8.28 -39.21 -36.52
CA LYS A 73 8.40 -39.73 -37.87
C LYS A 73 7.05 -40.37 -38.22
N GLY A 74 6.17 -39.60 -38.87
CA GLY A 74 4.94 -40.12 -39.47
C GLY A 74 5.26 -40.87 -40.75
N GLY A 75 4.94 -42.17 -40.80
CA GLY A 75 5.09 -43.02 -41.97
C GLY A 75 3.95 -42.81 -42.98
N HIS A 76 4.30 -42.75 -44.25
CA HIS A 76 3.39 -42.99 -45.37
C HIS A 76 4.18 -43.65 -46.50
N LYS A 77 3.86 -44.91 -46.78
CA LYS A 77 4.07 -45.59 -48.05
C LYS A 77 2.84 -46.44 -48.30
#